data_AF-A0A945K798-F1
#
_entry.id   AF-A0A945K798-F1
#
_cell.length_a   1.000
_cell.length_b   1.000
_cell.length_c   1.000
_cell.angle_alpha   90.00
_cell.angle_beta   90.00
_cell.angle_gamma   90.00
#
_symmetry.space_group_name_H-M   'P 1'
#
loop_
_entity.id
_entity.type
_entity.pdbx_description
1 polymer ?
#
loop_
_entity_poly.entity_id
_entity_poly.type
_entity_poly.pdbx_seq_one_letter_code
_entity_poly.pdbx_strand_id
1 'polypeptide(L)'
;MRLFLIIAFILFSVLGFSQTNLPYNVGEYAAYKISFGAINVGYAELEVKEIIPVNNKLSFHIIGKGRTAPFFDWVFKVRDVYETFIDTSTL
;
A
#
# COMPACT_ATOMS: atom_id res chain seq x y z
N MET A 1 -8.27 -26.42 36.10
CA MET A 1 -7.75 -25.17 35.46
C MET A 1 -7.15 -25.41 34.07
N ARG A 2 -6.23 -26.37 33.87
CA ARG A 2 -5.64 -26.66 32.54
C ARG A 2 -6.65 -26.98 31.43
N LEU A 3 -7.66 -27.80 31.71
CA LEU A 3 -8.69 -28.19 30.72
C LEU A 3 -9.53 -27.00 30.24
N PHE A 4 -9.86 -26.07 31.15
CA PHE A 4 -10.63 -24.87 30.83
C PHE A 4 -9.87 -23.94 29.87
N LEU A 5 -8.55 -23.79 30.04
CA LEU A 5 -7.71 -23.00 29.15
C LEU A 5 -7.63 -23.58 27.74
N ILE A 6 -7.59 -24.91 27.61
CA ILE A 6 -7.58 -25.59 26.31
C ILE A 6 -8.92 -25.37 25.58
N ILE A 7 -10.04 -25.51 26.30
CA ILE A 7 -11.37 -25.27 25.73
C ILE A 7 -11.53 -23.81 25.31
N ALA A 8 -11.07 -22.87 26.14
CA ALA A 8 -11.09 -21.44 25.80
C ALA A 8 -10.25 -21.13 24.57
N PHE A 9 -9.06 -21.74 24.42
CA PHE A 9 -8.20 -21.56 23.26
C PHE A 9 -8.85 -22.10 21.97
N ILE A 10 -9.48 -23.28 22.05
CA ILE A 10 -10.20 -23.86 20.91
C ILE A 10 -11.42 -23.01 20.54
N LEU A 11 -12.21 -22.53 21.51
CA LEU A 11 -13.33 -21.63 21.23
C LEU A 11 -12.84 -20.32 20.59
N PHE A 12 -11.74 -19.77 21.07
CA PHE A 12 -11.17 -18.53 20.54
C PHE A 12 -10.74 -18.68 19.07
N SER A 13 -10.24 -19.84 18.66
CA SER A 13 -9.88 -20.09 17.26
C SER A 13 -11.07 -20.09 16.28
N VAL A 14 -12.30 -20.32 16.74
CA VAL A 14 -13.51 -20.33 15.89
C VAL A 14 -14.04 -18.91 15.63
N LEU A 15 -13.55 -17.90 16.35
CA LEU A 15 -13.98 -16.50 16.19
C LEU A 15 -13.23 -15.74 15.08
N GLY A 16 -12.28 -16.38 14.39
CA GLY A 16 -11.56 -15.77 13.27
C GLY A 16 -12.38 -15.78 11.98
N PHE A 17 -12.51 -14.63 11.32
CA PHE A 17 -13.13 -14.49 10.00
C PHE A 17 -12.12 -13.96 8.98
N SER A 18 -12.31 -14.31 7.70
CA SER A 18 -11.55 -13.69 6.60
C SER A 18 -12.12 -12.31 6.27
N GLN A 19 -11.26 -11.39 5.86
CA GLN A 19 -11.66 -10.10 5.31
C GLN A 19 -12.40 -10.28 3.98
N THR A 20 -13.51 -9.55 3.79
CA THR A 20 -14.37 -9.65 2.59
C THR A 20 -14.32 -8.40 1.71
N ASN A 21 -13.85 -7.29 2.25
CA ASN A 21 -13.72 -6.03 1.52
C ASN A 21 -12.34 -5.94 0.90
N LEU A 22 -12.25 -5.28 -0.25
CA LEU A 22 -10.96 -4.97 -0.84
C LEU A 22 -10.15 -4.08 0.12
N PRO A 23 -8.82 -4.26 0.18
CA PRO A 23 -7.98 -3.54 1.12
C PRO A 23 -7.81 -2.05 0.78
N TYR A 24 -8.16 -1.65 -0.45
CA TYR A 24 -7.98 -0.29 -0.96
C TYR A 24 -9.23 0.21 -1.69
N ASN A 25 -9.45 1.51 -1.64
CA ASN A 25 -10.47 2.22 -2.41
C ASN A 25 -9.83 3.05 -3.53
N VAL A 26 -10.57 3.23 -4.63
CA VAL A 26 -10.18 4.16 -5.70
C VAL A 26 -10.15 5.58 -5.15
N GLY A 27 -9.08 6.32 -5.45
CA GLY A 27 -8.82 7.66 -4.95
C GLY A 27 -8.06 7.70 -3.62
N GLU A 28 -7.72 6.55 -3.03
CA GLU A 28 -6.79 6.52 -1.89
C GLU A 28 -5.43 7.08 -2.28
N TYR A 29 -4.91 7.95 -1.42
CA TYR A 29 -3.70 8.71 -1.68
C TYR A 29 -2.85 8.82 -0.41
N ALA A 30 -1.56 8.55 -0.57
CA ALA A 30 -0.57 8.72 0.47
C ALA A 30 0.59 9.57 -0.05
N ALA A 31 0.97 10.60 0.73
CA ALA A 31 2.13 11.44 0.43
C ALA A 31 3.13 11.37 1.58
N TYR A 32 4.40 11.26 1.22
CA TYR A 32 5.52 11.10 2.13
C TYR A 32 6.56 12.17 1.88
N LYS A 33 7.11 12.69 2.98
CA LYS A 33 8.30 13.54 2.97
C LYS A 33 9.50 12.69 3.39
N ILE A 34 10.50 12.58 2.54
CA ILE A 34 11.69 11.77 2.78
C ILE A 34 12.77 12.70 3.33
N SER A 35 13.24 12.42 4.56
CA SER A 35 14.25 13.24 5.23
C SER A 35 15.43 12.39 5.69
N PHE A 36 16.64 12.92 5.51
CA PHE A 36 17.86 12.38 6.10
C PHE A 36 18.25 13.26 7.29
N GLY A 37 17.95 12.80 8.50
CA GLY A 37 18.03 13.62 9.70
C GLY A 37 17.11 14.85 9.59
N ALA A 38 17.65 16.04 9.82
CA ALA A 38 16.90 17.30 9.71
C ALA A 38 16.72 17.80 8.26
N ILE A 39 17.32 17.13 7.27
CA ILE A 39 17.36 17.61 5.90
C ILE A 39 16.31 16.89 5.06
N ASN A 40 15.43 17.66 4.42
CA ASN A 40 14.47 17.11 3.46
C ASN A 40 15.16 16.78 2.13
N VAL A 41 15.15 15.52 1.74
CA VAL A 41 15.86 15.04 0.55
C VAL A 41 14.91 14.70 -0.60
N GLY A 42 13.62 14.50 -0.33
CA GLY A 42 12.66 14.18 -1.38
C GLY A 42 11.24 13.96 -0.91
N TYR A 43 10.42 13.50 -1.85
CA TYR A 43 9.00 13.24 -1.65
C TYR A 43 8.61 11.97 -2.42
N ALA A 44 7.65 11.25 -1.87
CA ALA A 44 6.99 10.13 -2.55
C ALA A 44 5.48 10.29 -2.46
N GLU A 45 4.78 9.93 -3.52
CA GLU A 45 3.32 9.92 -3.60
C GLU A 45 2.87 8.55 -4.08
N LEU A 46 1.80 8.01 -3.51
CA LEU A 46 1.15 6.77 -3.93
C LEU A 46 -0.33 7.03 -4.08
N GLU A 47 -0.90 6.61 -5.20
CA GLU A 47 -2.30 6.84 -5.55
C GLU A 47 -2.91 5.56 -6.12
N VAL A 48 -4.05 5.13 -5.57
CA VAL A 48 -4.91 4.10 -6.18
C VAL A 48 -5.81 4.78 -7.18
N LYS A 49 -5.32 4.93 -8.41
CA LYS A 49 -5.94 5.79 -9.41
C LYS A 49 -7.30 5.29 -9.88
N GLU A 50 -7.39 4.00 -10.18
CA GLU A 50 -8.59 3.39 -10.76
C GLU A 50 -8.55 1.86 -10.65
N ILE A 51 -9.66 1.20 -11.00
CA ILE A 51 -9.74 -0.24 -11.22
C ILE A 51 -10.06 -0.46 -12.69
N ILE A 52 -9.15 -1.12 -13.42
CA ILE A 52 -9.30 -1.39 -14.85
C ILE A 52 -9.05 -2.86 -15.17
N PRO A 53 -9.65 -3.40 -16.27
CA PRO A 53 -9.36 -4.75 -16.71
C PRO A 53 -7.96 -4.82 -17.35
N VAL A 54 -7.09 -5.66 -16.79
CA VAL A 54 -5.77 -6.01 -17.35
C VAL A 54 -5.77 -7.52 -17.60
N ASN A 55 -5.53 -7.95 -18.84
CA ASN A 55 -5.59 -9.37 -19.23
C ASN A 55 -6.88 -10.07 -18.75
N ASN A 56 -8.04 -9.43 -18.97
CA ASN A 56 -9.36 -9.90 -18.55
C ASN A 56 -9.58 -10.02 -17.03
N LYS A 57 -8.71 -9.42 -16.21
CA LYS A 57 -8.86 -9.38 -14.75
C LYS A 57 -8.99 -7.95 -14.23
N LEU A 58 -9.98 -7.71 -13.38
CA LEU A 58 -10.10 -6.43 -12.69
C LEU A 58 -8.88 -6.24 -11.79
N SER A 59 -8.16 -5.14 -12.00
CA SER A 59 -6.92 -4.84 -11.32
C SER A 59 -6.90 -3.40 -10.83
N PHE A 60 -6.39 -3.18 -9.62
CA PHE A 60 -6.04 -1.84 -9.16
C PHE A 60 -4.90 -1.29 -10.00
N HIS A 61 -5.05 -0.06 -10.51
CA HIS A 61 -3.97 0.73 -11.08
C HIS A 61 -3.41 1.65 -9.99
N ILE A 62 -2.21 1.35 -9.52
CA ILE A 62 -1.54 2.13 -8.47
C ILE A 62 -0.38 2.88 -9.10
N ILE A 63 -0.33 4.19 -8.87
CA ILE A 63 0.73 5.07 -9.36
C ILE A 63 1.57 5.55 -8.17
N GLY A 64 2.86 5.24 -8.19
CA GLY A 64 3.87 5.77 -7.30
C GLY A 64 4.71 6.84 -7.99
N LYS A 65 4.91 8.00 -7.36
CA LYS A 65 5.75 9.08 -7.88
C LYS A 65 6.87 9.38 -6.89
N GLY A 66 8.11 9.30 -7.34
CA GLY A 66 9.30 9.65 -6.55
C GLY A 66 9.92 10.94 -7.05
N ARG A 67 10.22 11.89 -6.16
CA ARG A 67 10.91 13.12 -6.53
C ARG A 67 11.96 13.55 -5.51
N THR A 68 13.13 13.96 -5.97
CA THR A 68 14.13 14.63 -5.13
C THR A 68 13.68 16.05 -4.78
N ALA A 69 14.12 16.54 -3.63
CA ALA A 69 13.87 17.93 -3.26
C ALA A 69 14.66 18.87 -4.19
N PRO A 70 14.14 20.08 -4.51
CA PRO A 70 14.76 20.99 -5.49
C PRO A 70 16.23 21.31 -5.20
N PHE A 71 16.59 21.40 -3.91
CA PHE A 71 17.98 21.63 -3.49
C PHE A 71 18.92 20.48 -3.85
N PHE A 72 18.45 19.26 -4.07
CA PHE A 72 19.28 18.10 -4.42
C PHE A 72 19.28 17.78 -5.92
N ASP A 73 18.42 18.42 -6.70
CA ASP A 73 18.30 18.18 -8.14
C ASP A 73 19.59 18.46 -8.93
N TRP A 74 20.47 19.34 -8.42
CA TRP A 74 21.76 19.65 -9.07
C TRP A 74 22.80 18.54 -8.93
N VAL A 75 22.68 17.67 -7.92
CA VAL A 75 23.56 16.51 -7.73
C VAL A 75 22.96 15.29 -8.42
N PHE A 76 21.69 14.99 -8.10
CA PHE A 76 20.98 13.88 -8.70
C PHE A 76 19.47 14.15 -8.68
N LYS A 77 18.88 14.27 -9.87
CA LYS A 77 17.46 14.57 -10.05
C LYS A 77 16.67 13.28 -10.27
N VAL A 78 15.71 13.01 -9.38
CA VAL A 78 14.75 11.91 -9.51
C VAL A 78 13.37 12.47 -9.83
N ARG A 79 12.71 11.94 -10.86
CA ARG A 79 11.33 12.28 -11.26
C ARG A 79 10.64 11.03 -11.79
N ASP A 80 10.65 9.99 -10.99
CA ASP A 80 10.25 8.66 -11.41
C ASP A 80 8.76 8.46 -11.19
N VAL A 81 8.13 7.75 -12.13
CA VAL A 81 6.74 7.32 -12.06
C VAL A 81 6.74 5.81 -12.19
N TYR A 82 6.23 5.13 -11.17
CA TYR A 82 6.06 3.69 -11.11
C TYR A 82 4.57 3.39 -11.21
N GLU A 83 4.19 2.51 -12.14
CA GLU A 83 2.81 2.07 -12.29
C GLU A 83 2.74 0.57 -12.06
N THR A 84 1.82 0.15 -11.19
CA THR A 84 1.63 -1.25 -10.83
C THR A 84 0.16 -1.61 -10.99
N PHE A 85 -0.09 -2.83 -11.48
CA PHE A 85 -1.42 -3.39 -11.62
C PHE A 85 -1.55 -4.60 -10.70
N ILE A 86 -2.51 -4.57 -9.78
CA ILE A 86 -2.73 -5.65 -8.81
C ILE A 86 -4.12 -6.24 -9.00
N ASP A 87 -4.19 -7.54 -9.29
CA ASP A 87 -5.44 -8.29 -9.46
C ASP A 87 -6.28 -8.25 -8.18
N THR A 88 -7.49 -7.67 -8.27
CA THR A 88 -8.39 -7.49 -7.13
C THR A 88 -8.89 -8.80 -6.54
N SER A 89 -8.83 -9.90 -7.30
CA SER A 89 -9.26 -11.23 -6.82
C SER A 89 -8.23 -11.93 -5.94
N THR A 90 -7.00 -11.42 -5.87
CA THR A 90 -5.89 -12.02 -5.13
C THR A 90 -5.54 -11.29 -3.82
N LEU A 91 -6.26 -10.21 -3.51
CA LEU A 91 -6.10 -9.36 -2.33
C LEU A 91 -7.20 -9.63 -1.30
#